data_AF-A0A2J6SK77-F1
#
_entry.id   AF-A0A2J6SK77-F1
#
_cell.length_a   1.000
_cell.length_b   1.000
_cell.length_c   1.000
_cell.angle_alpha   90.00
_cell.angle_beta   90.00
_cell.angle_gamma   90.00
#
_symmetry.space_group_name_H-M   'P 1'
#
loop_
_entity.id
_entity.type
_entity.pdbx_description
1 polymer ?
#
loop_
_entity_poly.entity_id
_entity_poly.type
_entity_poly.pdbx_seq_one_letter_code
_entity_poly.pdbx_strand_id
1 'polypeptide(L)'
;MAPLPRVACFHGGGSSASIFAAQCDALQKHLSSAFEFVFFDAPYERDAGPGVLPFFSYEKFGPYRTWFFKNESGAEVPDGRRDGGGGEGGIERVLRMIREKGDGGEWVGCMGFSQGTRIVGGLLLHQQKRREMGFQREEGEVDFKFGVLCMGSFAPMVSDLTGPVMSLSGGPDLITIPTLHLHGTKDVNYANGKKQLAAYYDRKTARLLEIDYHHAMPWFRADLMKFVDGIESIYEDSQDD
;
A
#
# COMPACT_ATOMS: atom_id res chain seq x y z
N MET A 1 -1.30 28.40 -6.31
CA MET A 1 -0.49 27.24 -6.75
C MET A 1 -1.46 26.12 -7.07
N ALA A 2 -1.17 25.32 -8.10
CA ALA A 2 -1.95 24.12 -8.36
C ALA A 2 -1.81 23.14 -7.18
N PRO A 3 -2.83 22.33 -6.86
CA PRO A 3 -2.72 21.32 -5.82
C PRO A 3 -1.65 20.28 -6.17
N LEU A 4 -0.90 19.80 -5.16
CA LEU A 4 0.14 18.80 -5.35
C LEU A 4 -0.47 17.42 -5.68
N PRO A 5 0.18 16.60 -6.52
CA PRO A 5 -0.17 15.19 -6.68
C PRO A 5 -0.23 14.46 -5.34
N ARG A 6 -1.18 13.53 -5.20
CA ARG A 6 -1.47 12.84 -3.94
C ARG A 6 -0.99 11.38 -3.96
N VAL A 7 -0.47 10.93 -2.82
CA VAL A 7 -0.09 9.54 -2.55
C VAL A 7 -0.95 8.96 -1.42
N ALA A 8 -1.76 7.94 -1.73
CA ALA A 8 -2.61 7.26 -0.75
C ALA A 8 -1.80 6.26 0.11
N CYS A 9 -1.81 6.42 1.43
CA CYS A 9 -0.91 5.74 2.36
C CYS A 9 -1.64 4.78 3.31
N PHE A 10 -1.20 3.52 3.35
CA PHE A 10 -1.81 2.43 4.11
C PHE A 10 -0.85 1.85 5.15
N HIS A 11 -1.24 1.95 6.42
CA HIS A 11 -0.41 1.52 7.55
C HIS A 11 -0.32 -0.01 7.68
N GLY A 12 0.66 -0.50 8.45
CA GLY A 12 0.79 -1.91 8.81
C GLY A 12 -0.25 -2.36 9.83
N GLY A 13 -0.42 -3.68 9.98
CA GLY A 13 -1.39 -4.23 10.92
C GLY A 13 -1.02 -3.93 12.38
N GLY A 14 -1.97 -3.39 13.15
CA GLY A 14 -1.80 -2.99 14.53
C GLY A 14 -1.21 -1.59 14.68
N SER A 15 -1.45 -0.73 13.69
CA SER A 15 -1.05 0.69 13.65
C SER A 15 -2.27 1.56 13.33
N SER A 16 -2.09 2.83 13.01
CA SER A 16 -3.14 3.74 12.55
C SER A 16 -2.58 4.73 11.52
N ALA A 17 -3.46 5.47 10.85
CA ALA A 17 -3.08 6.53 9.92
C ALA A 17 -2.14 7.55 10.58
N SER A 18 -2.44 7.95 11.82
CA SER A 18 -1.64 8.93 12.57
C SER A 18 -0.25 8.41 12.94
N ILE A 19 -0.13 7.13 13.31
CA ILE A 19 1.15 6.48 13.61
C ILE A 19 1.99 6.39 12.33
N PHE A 20 1.39 5.95 11.23
CA PHE A 20 2.12 5.83 9.97
C PHE A 20 2.56 7.19 9.43
N ALA A 21 1.72 8.23 9.57
CA ALA A 21 2.10 9.61 9.27
C ALA A 21 3.31 10.06 10.11
N ALA A 22 3.34 9.76 11.41
CA ALA A 22 4.48 10.07 12.26
C ALA A 22 5.75 9.30 11.84
N GLN A 23 5.63 8.02 11.48
CA GLN A 23 6.74 7.20 10.98
C GLN A 23 7.27 7.70 9.63
N CYS A 24 6.43 8.36 8.83
CA CYS A 24 6.78 8.96 7.54
C CYS A 24 7.14 10.45 7.63
N ASP A 25 7.25 11.07 8.81
CA ASP A 25 7.45 12.52 8.95
C ASP A 25 8.68 13.04 8.19
N ALA A 26 9.83 12.35 8.30
CA ALA A 26 11.04 12.74 7.60
C ALA A 26 10.89 12.61 6.07
N LEU A 27 10.25 11.55 5.60
CA LEU A 27 9.95 11.34 4.18
C LEU A 27 9.04 12.45 3.63
N GLN A 28 7.95 12.76 4.34
CA GLN A 28 7.02 13.82 3.98
C GLN A 28 7.71 15.17 3.85
N LYS A 29 8.63 15.50 4.76
CA LYS A 29 9.40 16.75 4.69
C LYS A 29 10.24 16.84 3.42
N HIS A 30 10.92 15.76 3.06
CA HIS A 30 11.76 15.73 1.86
C HIS A 30 10.95 15.80 0.57
N LEU A 31 9.75 15.22 0.53
CA LEU A 31 8.87 15.16 -0.63
C LEU A 31 7.75 16.22 -0.63
N SER A 32 7.80 17.19 0.30
CA SER A 32 6.72 18.15 0.56
C SER A 32 6.45 19.12 -0.60
N SER A 33 7.41 19.32 -1.49
CA SER A 33 7.23 20.12 -2.72
C SER A 33 6.70 19.32 -3.89
N ALA A 34 6.74 17.98 -3.83
CA ALA A 34 6.38 17.08 -4.92
C ALA A 34 5.02 16.40 -4.69
N PHE A 35 4.72 16.02 -3.45
CA PHE A 35 3.53 15.23 -3.13
C PHE A 35 2.83 15.67 -1.86
N GLU A 36 1.52 15.44 -1.82
CA GLU A 36 0.74 15.35 -0.60
C GLU A 36 0.54 13.87 -0.23
N PHE A 37 0.99 13.47 0.97
CA PHE A 37 0.77 12.13 1.50
C PHE A 37 -0.52 12.08 2.32
N VAL A 38 -1.43 11.18 1.98
CA VAL A 38 -2.71 11.06 2.66
C VAL A 38 -2.85 9.69 3.29
N PHE A 39 -2.98 9.65 4.62
CA PHE A 39 -2.99 8.42 5.41
C PHE A 39 -4.41 7.97 5.73
N PHE A 40 -4.67 6.68 5.55
CA PHE A 40 -5.98 6.07 5.75
C PHE A 40 -5.96 5.04 6.88
N ASP A 41 -7.04 5.02 7.65
CA ASP A 41 -7.23 4.08 8.76
C ASP A 41 -7.93 2.81 8.30
N ALA A 42 -7.38 1.66 8.70
CA ALA A 42 -7.98 0.37 8.41
C ALA A 42 -9.31 0.17 9.17
N PRO A 43 -10.24 -0.68 8.70
CA PRO A 43 -11.61 -0.73 9.23
C PRO A 43 -11.79 -1.55 10.52
N TYR A 44 -10.81 -2.37 10.90
CA TYR A 44 -10.94 -3.28 12.05
C TYR A 44 -9.94 -2.95 13.13
N GLU A 45 -10.35 -3.00 14.39
CA GLU A 45 -9.43 -2.84 15.52
C GLU A 45 -8.63 -4.13 15.80
N ARG A 46 -7.44 -3.97 16.37
CA ARG A 46 -6.61 -5.07 16.88
C ARG A 46 -5.57 -4.58 17.89
N ASP A 47 -4.82 -5.51 18.47
CA ASP A 47 -3.65 -5.19 19.28
C ASP A 47 -2.52 -4.56 18.46
N ALA A 48 -1.64 -3.85 19.18
CA ALA A 48 -0.47 -3.18 18.63
C ALA A 48 0.39 -4.12 17.77
N GLY A 49 0.83 -3.60 16.63
CA GLY A 49 1.74 -4.28 15.72
C GLY A 49 3.20 -4.19 16.16
N PRO A 50 4.10 -4.92 15.49
CA PRO A 50 5.54 -4.79 15.71
C PRO A 50 6.01 -3.33 15.56
N GLY A 51 6.82 -2.85 16.49
CA GLY A 51 7.41 -1.51 16.44
C GLY A 51 6.47 -0.35 16.85
N VAL A 52 5.21 -0.63 17.20
CA VAL A 52 4.27 0.40 17.66
C VAL A 52 4.50 0.76 19.13
N LEU A 53 4.54 -0.25 19.99
CA LEU A 53 4.87 -0.05 21.41
C LEU A 53 6.39 -0.14 21.64
N PRO A 54 6.93 0.61 22.63
CA PRO A 54 6.22 1.48 23.58
C PRO A 54 5.99 2.92 23.09
N PHE A 55 6.52 3.30 21.92
CA PHE A 55 6.58 4.70 21.47
C PHE A 55 5.21 5.31 21.14
N PHE A 56 4.27 4.51 20.64
CA PHE A 56 2.92 4.93 20.28
C PHE A 56 1.89 4.33 21.24
N SER A 57 1.75 4.92 22.43
CA SER A 57 0.81 4.45 23.46
C SER A 57 -0.65 4.50 22.99
N TYR A 58 -1.47 3.60 23.53
CA TYR A 58 -2.88 3.49 23.16
C TYR A 58 -3.67 4.77 23.49
N GLU A 59 -3.39 5.38 24.64
CA GLU A 59 -4.04 6.61 25.09
C GLU A 59 -3.89 7.79 24.11
N LYS A 60 -2.77 7.83 23.38
CA LYS A 60 -2.45 8.92 22.45
C LYS A 60 -2.70 8.57 20.98
N PHE A 61 -2.49 7.31 20.60
CA PHE A 61 -2.46 6.90 19.19
C PHE A 61 -3.43 5.76 18.85
N GLY A 62 -4.13 5.23 19.85
CA GLY A 62 -5.17 4.23 19.66
C GLY A 62 -6.46 4.83 19.07
N PRO A 63 -7.39 3.98 18.61
CA PRO A 63 -7.26 2.53 18.54
C PRO A 63 -6.29 2.08 17.42
N TYR A 64 -5.65 0.93 17.60
CA TYR A 64 -4.83 0.31 16.55
C TYR A 64 -5.69 -0.56 15.64
N ARG A 65 -5.34 -0.62 14.36
CA ARG A 65 -6.22 -1.14 13.31
C ARG A 65 -5.54 -2.11 12.34
N THR A 66 -6.33 -2.88 11.60
CA THR A 66 -5.93 -3.88 10.61
C THR A 66 -6.84 -3.88 9.40
N TRP A 67 -6.27 -4.18 8.24
CA TRP A 67 -6.99 -4.18 6.97
C TRP A 67 -7.78 -5.46 6.73
N PHE A 68 -7.32 -6.57 7.32
CA PHE A 68 -7.89 -7.88 7.14
C PHE A 68 -8.73 -8.27 8.35
N PHE A 69 -9.93 -8.76 8.08
CA PHE A 69 -10.72 -9.47 9.07
C PHE A 69 -10.11 -10.87 9.27
N LYS A 70 -10.21 -11.40 10.50
CA LYS A 70 -9.86 -12.79 10.81
C LYS A 70 -11.14 -13.57 11.06
N ASN A 71 -11.31 -14.67 10.34
CA ASN A 71 -12.45 -15.57 10.53
C ASN A 71 -12.36 -16.33 11.87
N GLU A 72 -13.34 -17.19 12.14
CA GLU A 72 -13.41 -17.97 13.38
C GLU A 72 -12.18 -18.88 13.60
N SER A 73 -11.49 -19.31 12.53
CA SER A 73 -10.25 -20.10 12.64
C SER A 73 -9.00 -19.25 12.83
N GLY A 74 -9.14 -17.93 12.92
CA GLY A 74 -8.04 -16.97 13.08
C GLY A 74 -7.29 -16.66 11.78
N ALA A 75 -7.73 -17.19 10.65
CA ALA A 75 -7.15 -16.93 9.33
C ALA A 75 -7.66 -15.60 8.77
N GLU A 76 -6.78 -14.84 8.12
CA GLU A 76 -7.18 -13.63 7.42
C GLU A 76 -8.06 -13.96 6.21
N VAL A 77 -9.20 -13.28 6.08
CA VAL A 77 -10.07 -13.40 4.90
C VAL A 77 -9.41 -12.67 3.73
N PRO A 78 -9.12 -13.31 2.58
CA PRO A 78 -8.28 -12.75 1.51
C PRO A 78 -8.74 -11.40 0.92
N ASP A 79 -10.04 -11.15 0.91
CA ASP A 79 -10.65 -9.91 0.44
C ASP A 79 -10.91 -8.89 1.56
N GLY A 80 -10.51 -9.18 2.80
CA GLY A 80 -10.69 -8.31 3.95
C GLY A 80 -12.15 -8.08 4.36
N ARG A 81 -13.11 -8.90 3.91
CA ARG A 81 -14.50 -8.84 4.38
C ARG A 81 -14.68 -9.47 5.75
N ARG A 82 -15.64 -8.94 6.52
CA ARG A 82 -16.14 -9.61 7.72
C ARG A 82 -16.83 -10.92 7.32
N ASP A 83 -16.75 -11.93 8.18
CA ASP A 83 -17.33 -13.26 7.95
C ASP A 83 -18.82 -13.19 7.55
N GLY A 84 -19.24 -14.08 6.64
CA GLY A 84 -20.60 -14.10 6.08
C GLY A 84 -20.78 -13.45 4.69
N GLY A 85 -19.72 -12.93 4.07
CA GLY A 85 -19.64 -12.63 2.62
C GLY A 85 -20.52 -11.50 2.06
N GLY A 86 -21.52 -11.00 2.80
CA GLY A 86 -22.51 -10.02 2.32
C GLY A 86 -22.09 -8.54 2.37
N GLY A 87 -20.79 -8.23 2.42
CA GLY A 87 -20.29 -6.86 2.61
C GLY A 87 -19.47 -6.30 1.44
N GLU A 88 -19.13 -5.02 1.49
CA GLU A 88 -18.17 -4.37 0.57
C GLU A 88 -16.79 -5.03 0.69
N GLY A 89 -16.13 -5.32 -0.44
CA GLY A 89 -14.79 -5.89 -0.47
C GLY A 89 -13.74 -4.91 0.06
N GLY A 90 -12.60 -5.42 0.51
CA GLY A 90 -11.59 -4.59 1.14
C GLY A 90 -10.97 -3.56 0.19
N ILE A 91 -10.75 -3.92 -1.07
CA ILE A 91 -10.25 -3.00 -2.10
C ILE A 91 -11.32 -1.98 -2.50
N GLU A 92 -12.56 -2.43 -2.69
CA GLU A 92 -13.70 -1.56 -2.99
C GLU A 92 -13.92 -0.52 -1.88
N ARG A 93 -13.81 -0.95 -0.61
CA ARG A 93 -13.85 -0.09 0.57
C ARG A 93 -12.75 0.97 0.55
N VAL A 94 -11.52 0.58 0.26
CA VAL A 94 -10.40 1.51 0.18
C VAL A 94 -10.58 2.51 -0.95
N LEU A 95 -11.03 2.08 -2.13
CA LEU A 95 -11.35 2.98 -3.25
C LEU A 95 -12.44 3.99 -2.87
N ARG A 96 -13.48 3.55 -2.16
CA ARG A 96 -14.51 4.44 -1.62
C ARG A 96 -13.92 5.44 -0.62
N MET A 97 -13.09 5.01 0.32
CA MET A 97 -12.41 5.90 1.27
C MET A 97 -11.55 6.96 0.58
N ILE A 98 -10.85 6.59 -0.51
CA ILE A 98 -10.05 7.54 -1.30
C ILE A 98 -10.94 8.59 -1.98
N ARG A 99 -12.06 8.16 -2.59
CA ARG A 99 -13.04 9.09 -3.20
C ARG A 99 -13.65 10.03 -2.17
N GLU A 100 -14.02 9.52 -0.99
CA GLU A 100 -14.62 10.28 0.10
C GLU A 100 -13.67 11.29 0.76
N LYS A 101 -12.35 11.19 0.50
CA LYS A 101 -11.38 12.14 1.05
C LYS A 101 -11.58 13.57 0.53
N GLY A 102 -12.22 13.73 -0.64
CA GLY A 102 -12.60 15.01 -1.22
C GLY A 102 -11.50 15.69 -2.04
N ASP A 103 -11.67 17.01 -2.20
CA ASP A 103 -10.86 17.85 -3.08
C ASP A 103 -9.36 17.78 -2.75
N GLY A 104 -8.53 17.91 -3.78
CA GLY A 104 -7.07 17.84 -3.71
C GLY A 104 -6.48 17.61 -5.10
N GLY A 105 -5.18 17.34 -5.18
CA GLY A 105 -4.55 16.99 -6.47
C GLY A 105 -4.96 15.60 -6.97
N GLU A 106 -4.44 15.22 -8.14
CA GLU A 106 -4.67 13.90 -8.69
C GLU A 106 -4.03 12.81 -7.80
N TRP A 107 -4.70 11.67 -7.64
CA TRP A 107 -4.13 10.49 -6.99
C TRP A 107 -3.18 9.78 -7.94
N VAL A 108 -1.88 10.05 -7.81
CA VAL A 108 -0.85 9.51 -8.72
C VAL A 108 -0.15 8.28 -8.18
N GLY A 109 -0.18 8.07 -6.85
CA GLY A 109 0.53 6.96 -6.24
C GLY A 109 -0.18 6.37 -5.02
N CYS A 110 0.23 5.18 -4.64
CA CYS A 110 -0.15 4.58 -3.37
C CYS A 110 1.06 3.97 -2.65
N MET A 111 1.10 4.07 -1.33
CA MET A 111 2.20 3.58 -0.49
C MET A 111 1.65 2.72 0.64
N GLY A 112 2.30 1.60 0.91
CA GLY A 112 1.92 0.67 1.95
C GLY A 112 3.10 0.28 2.81
N PHE A 113 2.87 0.14 4.12
CA PHE A 113 3.86 -0.44 5.03
C PHE A 113 3.39 -1.79 5.56
N SER A 114 4.24 -2.81 5.50
CA SER A 114 3.95 -4.16 6.03
C SER A 114 2.63 -4.71 5.48
N GLN A 115 1.62 -4.96 6.32
CA GLN A 115 0.28 -5.38 5.87
C GLN A 115 -0.34 -4.41 4.83
N GLY A 116 -0.03 -3.11 4.90
CA GLY A 116 -0.49 -2.09 3.95
C GLY A 116 0.02 -2.31 2.53
N THR A 117 1.15 -3.02 2.32
CA THR A 117 1.62 -3.33 0.96
C THR A 117 0.66 -4.23 0.20
N ARG A 118 -0.15 -5.01 0.92
CA ARG A 118 -1.16 -5.88 0.33
C ARG A 118 -2.34 -5.07 -0.20
N ILE A 119 -2.62 -3.91 0.40
CA ILE A 119 -3.63 -2.97 -0.10
C ILE A 119 -3.15 -2.30 -1.38
N VAL A 120 -1.91 -1.82 -1.39
CA VAL A 120 -1.25 -1.27 -2.59
C VAL A 120 -1.31 -2.27 -3.74
N GLY A 121 -0.84 -3.51 -3.52
CA GLY A 121 -0.88 -4.53 -4.57
C GLY A 121 -2.30 -4.82 -5.08
N GLY A 122 -3.29 -4.87 -4.18
CA GLY A 122 -4.67 -5.13 -4.55
C GLY A 122 -5.31 -3.99 -5.35
N LEU A 123 -5.01 -2.73 -5.00
CA LEU A 123 -5.44 -1.54 -5.75
C LEU A 123 -4.86 -1.54 -7.16
N LEU A 124 -3.56 -1.78 -7.29
CA LEU A 124 -2.88 -1.81 -8.59
C LEU A 124 -3.42 -2.93 -9.48
N LEU A 125 -3.56 -4.15 -8.94
CA LEU A 125 -4.09 -5.28 -9.69
C LEU A 125 -5.55 -5.05 -10.10
N HIS A 126 -6.37 -4.49 -9.21
CA HIS A 126 -7.76 -4.12 -9.51
C HIS A 126 -7.82 -3.11 -10.67
N GLN A 127 -7.03 -2.04 -10.62
CA GLN A 127 -6.96 -1.03 -11.67
C GLN A 127 -6.52 -1.64 -13.01
N GLN A 128 -5.47 -2.47 -13.01
CA GLN A 128 -4.99 -3.15 -14.19
C GLN A 128 -6.07 -4.05 -14.80
N LYS A 129 -6.76 -4.85 -13.99
CA LYS A 129 -7.83 -5.73 -14.47
C LYS A 129 -9.04 -4.97 -15.00
N ARG A 130 -9.38 -3.81 -14.40
CA ARG A 130 -10.43 -2.95 -14.95
C ARG A 130 -10.09 -2.48 -16.37
N ARG A 131 -8.83 -2.07 -16.60
CA ARG A 131 -8.33 -1.66 -17.92
C ARG A 131 -8.34 -2.83 -18.92
N GLU A 132 -7.82 -4.00 -18.52
CA GLU A 132 -7.79 -5.20 -19.38
C GLU A 132 -9.17 -5.67 -19.82
N MET A 133 -10.18 -5.54 -18.93
CA MET A 133 -11.57 -5.90 -19.24
C MET A 133 -12.36 -4.80 -19.95
N GLY A 134 -11.72 -3.65 -20.24
CA GLY A 134 -12.35 -2.54 -20.97
C GLY A 134 -13.44 -1.81 -20.20
N PHE A 135 -13.41 -1.83 -18.86
CA PHE A 135 -14.29 -0.98 -18.07
C PHE A 135 -14.01 0.50 -18.38
N GLN A 136 -15.07 1.28 -18.61
CA GLN A 136 -14.91 2.72 -18.82
C GLN A 136 -14.48 3.39 -17.52
N ARG A 137 -13.62 4.41 -17.65
CA ARG A 137 -13.22 5.22 -16.51
C ARG A 137 -14.39 6.10 -16.08
N GLU A 138 -14.72 6.05 -14.80
CA GLU A 138 -15.69 6.96 -14.21
C GLU A 138 -15.02 8.31 -13.90
N GLU A 139 -15.82 9.39 -13.91
CA GLU A 139 -15.33 10.71 -13.51
C GLU A 139 -14.88 10.67 -12.04
N GLY A 140 -13.64 11.10 -11.77
CA GLY A 140 -13.04 11.01 -10.44
C GLY A 140 -12.52 9.62 -10.05
N GLU A 141 -12.51 8.65 -10.96
CA GLU A 141 -11.83 7.37 -10.74
C GLU A 141 -10.31 7.61 -10.58
N VAL A 142 -9.71 6.94 -9.58
CA VAL A 142 -8.28 7.05 -9.30
C VAL A 142 -7.44 6.54 -10.48
N ASP A 143 -6.27 7.14 -10.66
CA ASP A 143 -5.30 6.70 -11.67
C ASP A 143 -3.90 6.53 -11.08
N PHE A 144 -3.70 5.46 -10.30
CA PHE A 144 -2.38 5.21 -9.75
C PHE A 144 -1.39 4.92 -10.87
N LYS A 145 -0.37 5.78 -10.95
CA LYS A 145 0.77 5.67 -11.86
C LYS A 145 1.87 4.79 -11.29
N PHE A 146 2.00 4.75 -9.96
CA PHE A 146 2.98 3.90 -9.27
C PHE A 146 2.51 3.42 -7.89
N GLY A 147 3.16 2.37 -7.38
CA GLY A 147 3.02 1.89 -6.00
C GLY A 147 4.34 1.83 -5.24
N VAL A 148 4.30 2.05 -3.92
CA VAL A 148 5.46 1.95 -3.03
C VAL A 148 5.18 0.91 -1.95
N LEU A 149 6.02 -0.11 -1.86
CA LEU A 149 5.86 -1.25 -0.96
C LEU A 149 6.98 -1.28 0.07
N CYS A 150 6.71 -0.80 1.27
CA CYS A 150 7.68 -0.76 2.36
C CYS A 150 7.54 -1.98 3.26
N MET A 151 8.63 -2.73 3.46
CA MET A 151 8.70 -3.82 4.44
C MET A 151 7.60 -4.89 4.26
N GLY A 152 7.25 -5.13 2.99
CA GLY A 152 6.08 -5.91 2.59
C GLY A 152 6.21 -7.42 2.77
N SER A 153 5.06 -8.09 2.76
CA SER A 153 4.97 -9.55 2.76
C SER A 153 3.58 -10.02 2.32
N PHE A 154 3.47 -11.32 1.98
CA PHE A 154 2.22 -12.03 1.63
C PHE A 154 1.53 -11.54 0.34
N ALA A 155 0.42 -12.18 -0.01
CA ALA A 155 -0.35 -11.88 -1.22
C ALA A 155 -1.05 -10.52 -1.15
N PRO A 156 -1.18 -9.80 -2.28
CA PRO A 156 -2.12 -8.68 -2.40
C PRO A 156 -3.52 -9.01 -1.87
N MET A 157 -4.24 -8.00 -1.38
CA MET A 157 -5.65 -8.14 -1.03
C MET A 157 -6.45 -8.41 -2.30
N VAL A 158 -7.37 -9.35 -2.20
CA VAL A 158 -8.26 -9.72 -3.30
C VAL A 158 -9.41 -8.71 -3.37
N SER A 159 -9.76 -8.30 -4.59
CA SER A 159 -10.94 -7.50 -4.90
C SER A 159 -12.01 -8.40 -5.53
N ASP A 160 -13.23 -7.90 -5.71
CA ASP A 160 -14.28 -8.66 -6.41
C ASP A 160 -13.91 -9.02 -7.84
N LEU A 161 -13.09 -8.16 -8.46
CA LEU A 161 -12.59 -8.36 -9.81
C LEU A 161 -11.42 -9.36 -9.88
N THR A 162 -10.64 -9.47 -8.80
CA THR A 162 -9.40 -10.26 -8.76
C THR A 162 -9.55 -11.53 -7.93
N GLY A 163 -10.78 -11.89 -7.57
CA GLY A 163 -11.16 -13.11 -6.87
C GLY A 163 -10.58 -14.38 -7.50
N PRO A 164 -10.50 -15.49 -6.74
CA PRO A 164 -9.97 -16.77 -7.22
C PRO A 164 -10.64 -17.33 -8.49
N VAL A 165 -11.75 -16.75 -8.93
CA VAL A 165 -12.57 -17.19 -10.06
C VAL A 165 -12.17 -16.51 -11.38
N MET A 166 -11.31 -15.48 -11.40
CA MET A 166 -11.05 -14.65 -12.59
C MET A 166 -9.62 -14.65 -13.16
N SER A 167 -8.82 -15.71 -12.96
CA SER A 167 -7.59 -15.88 -13.77
C SER A 167 -7.97 -16.41 -15.17
N LEU A 168 -8.15 -15.50 -16.13
CA LEU A 168 -8.41 -15.83 -17.54
C LEU A 168 -7.16 -16.37 -18.26
N SER A 169 -5.98 -16.25 -17.65
CA SER A 169 -4.66 -16.38 -18.27
C SER A 169 -3.90 -17.66 -17.89
N GLY A 170 -4.41 -18.49 -16.97
CA GLY A 170 -3.77 -19.76 -16.59
C GLY A 170 -2.44 -19.62 -15.84
N GLY A 171 -2.05 -18.40 -15.47
CA GLY A 171 -0.90 -18.05 -14.64
C GLY A 171 -1.24 -16.89 -13.69
N PRO A 172 -0.36 -16.56 -12.71
CA PRO A 172 -0.59 -15.43 -11.83
C PRO A 172 -0.57 -14.13 -12.63
N ASP A 173 -1.62 -13.32 -12.50
CA ASP A 173 -1.66 -11.99 -13.09
C ASP A 173 -0.66 -11.09 -12.36
N LEU A 174 0.50 -10.88 -12.99
CA LEU A 174 1.53 -10.01 -12.45
C LEU A 174 1.07 -8.55 -12.54
N ILE A 175 1.33 -7.80 -11.48
CA ILE A 175 1.15 -6.35 -11.42
C ILE A 175 2.23 -5.72 -12.29
N THR A 176 1.82 -5.06 -13.37
CA THR A 176 2.71 -4.39 -14.33
C THR A 176 2.79 -2.89 -14.11
N ILE A 177 1.85 -2.29 -13.38
CA ILE A 177 1.95 -0.88 -12.96
C ILE A 177 3.25 -0.70 -12.16
N PRO A 178 4.08 0.33 -12.43
CA PRO A 178 5.38 0.53 -11.78
C PRO A 178 5.33 0.46 -10.26
N THR A 179 6.28 -0.25 -9.66
CA THR A 179 6.41 -0.31 -8.20
C THR A 179 7.83 -0.10 -7.69
N LEU A 180 7.96 0.55 -6.52
CA LEU A 180 9.19 0.62 -5.76
C LEU A 180 9.03 -0.21 -4.47
N HIS A 181 9.86 -1.22 -4.32
CA HIS A 181 9.90 -2.08 -3.15
C HIS A 181 11.05 -1.67 -2.24
N LEU A 182 10.75 -1.32 -0.99
CA LEU A 182 11.75 -1.04 0.04
C LEU A 182 11.83 -2.22 1.01
N HIS A 183 12.98 -2.90 1.04
CA HIS A 183 13.23 -4.05 1.91
C HIS A 183 14.34 -3.76 2.93
N GLY A 184 14.07 -4.05 4.20
CA GLY A 184 15.07 -4.08 5.25
C GLY A 184 15.74 -5.44 5.30
N THR A 185 17.06 -5.52 5.16
CA THR A 185 17.80 -6.80 5.16
C THR A 185 17.81 -7.50 6.53
N LYS A 186 17.51 -6.76 7.61
CA LYS A 186 17.32 -7.27 8.98
C LYS A 186 15.85 -7.40 9.37
N ASP A 187 14.93 -7.15 8.44
CA ASP A 187 13.50 -7.30 8.68
C ASP A 187 13.13 -8.79 8.78
N VAL A 188 12.29 -9.13 9.75
CA VAL A 188 11.67 -10.47 9.87
C VAL A 188 10.89 -10.86 8.60
N ASN A 189 10.38 -9.88 7.87
CA ASN A 189 9.68 -10.08 6.61
C ASN A 189 10.60 -10.12 5.39
N TYR A 190 11.91 -9.92 5.51
CA TYR A 190 12.81 -9.79 4.36
C TYR A 190 12.68 -10.92 3.32
N ALA A 191 12.68 -12.18 3.80
CA ALA A 191 12.48 -13.34 2.94
C ALA A 191 11.07 -13.38 2.32
N ASN A 192 10.05 -12.97 3.06
CA ASN A 192 8.67 -12.95 2.58
C ASN A 192 8.40 -11.79 1.61
N GLY A 193 9.06 -10.64 1.77
CA GLY A 193 9.03 -9.52 0.83
C GLY A 193 9.62 -9.92 -0.52
N LYS A 194 10.74 -10.64 -0.53
CA LYS A 194 11.29 -11.21 -1.78
C LYS A 194 10.36 -12.20 -2.45
N LYS A 195 9.65 -13.04 -1.67
CA LYS A 195 8.62 -13.94 -2.21
C LYS A 195 7.43 -13.16 -2.77
N GLN A 196 6.97 -12.12 -2.08
CA GLN A 196 5.89 -11.25 -2.55
C GLN A 196 6.28 -10.59 -3.89
N LEU A 197 7.45 -9.96 -3.96
CA LEU A 197 7.97 -9.34 -5.18
C LEU A 197 8.00 -10.35 -6.34
N ALA A 198 8.59 -11.52 -6.12
CA ALA A 198 8.75 -12.53 -7.18
C ALA A 198 7.43 -13.17 -7.63
N ALA A 199 6.41 -13.23 -6.77
CA ALA A 199 5.16 -13.94 -7.06
C ALA A 199 4.11 -13.05 -7.73
N TYR A 200 4.12 -11.74 -7.49
CA TYR A 200 2.98 -10.86 -7.83
C TYR A 200 3.33 -9.64 -8.68
N TYR A 201 4.59 -9.32 -8.91
CA TYR A 201 5.00 -8.09 -9.60
C TYR A 201 5.89 -8.41 -10.79
N ASP A 202 5.69 -7.70 -11.90
CA ASP A 202 6.55 -7.82 -13.08
C ASP A 202 7.92 -7.18 -12.80
N ARG A 203 9.00 -7.95 -12.98
CA ARG A 203 10.37 -7.48 -12.76
C ARG A 203 10.80 -6.37 -13.71
N LYS A 204 10.09 -6.16 -14.83
CA LYS A 204 10.38 -5.07 -15.76
C LYS A 204 9.95 -3.71 -15.23
N THR A 205 8.94 -3.66 -14.36
CA THR A 205 8.36 -2.42 -13.85
C THR A 205 8.51 -2.28 -12.33
N ALA A 206 8.90 -3.36 -11.64
CA ALA A 206 9.27 -3.34 -10.23
C ALA A 206 10.75 -2.99 -10.00
N ARG A 207 11.00 -2.01 -9.12
CA ARG A 207 12.32 -1.62 -8.61
C ARG A 207 12.48 -2.09 -7.17
N LEU A 208 13.69 -2.49 -6.80
CA LEU A 208 13.99 -2.94 -5.43
C LEU A 208 15.10 -2.09 -4.82
N LEU A 209 14.83 -1.52 -3.65
CA LEU A 209 15.78 -0.86 -2.78
C LEU A 209 15.94 -1.67 -1.48
N GLU A 210 17.15 -2.17 -1.23
CA GLU A 210 17.48 -2.88 0.00
C GLU A 210 18.34 -2.00 0.92
N ILE A 211 17.96 -1.95 2.20
CA ILE A 211 18.62 -1.14 3.23
C ILE A 211 18.88 -1.97 4.49
N ASP A 212 19.92 -1.63 5.25
CA ASP A 212 20.30 -2.37 6.47
C ASP A 212 19.40 -2.03 7.68
N TYR A 213 18.12 -2.36 7.57
CA TYR A 213 17.08 -1.99 8.52
C TYR A 213 16.27 -3.17 9.02
N HIS A 214 15.76 -3.02 10.24
CA HIS A 214 14.69 -3.84 10.78
C HIS A 214 13.32 -3.40 10.20
N HIS A 215 12.23 -3.95 10.73
CA HIS A 215 10.87 -3.67 10.28
C HIS A 215 10.39 -2.23 10.59
N ALA A 216 10.88 -1.24 9.85
CA ALA A 216 10.60 0.18 10.06
C ALA A 216 10.84 1.04 8.81
N MET A 217 10.29 2.25 8.79
CA MET A 217 10.63 3.27 7.79
C MET A 217 12.06 3.81 7.99
N PRO A 218 12.79 4.19 6.93
CA PRO A 218 14.16 4.68 7.05
C PRO A 218 14.23 6.05 7.74
N TRP A 219 15.16 6.23 8.68
CA TRP A 219 15.42 7.51 9.36
C TRP A 219 16.89 7.98 9.27
N PHE A 220 17.83 7.08 8.97
CA PHE A 220 19.20 7.48 8.63
C PHE A 220 19.21 8.17 7.27
N ARG A 221 19.74 9.39 7.25
CA ARG A 221 19.70 10.30 6.11
C ARG A 221 20.12 9.65 4.79
N ALA A 222 21.21 8.87 4.77
CA ALA A 222 21.71 8.28 3.54
C ALA A 222 20.71 7.32 2.88
N ASP A 223 20.04 6.49 3.68
CA ASP A 223 19.06 5.52 3.18
C ASP A 223 17.69 6.17 2.91
N LEU A 224 17.32 7.16 3.73
CA LEU A 224 16.13 7.98 3.49
C LEU A 224 16.23 8.72 2.15
N MET A 225 17.38 9.33 1.83
CA MET A 225 17.55 10.03 0.55
C MET A 225 17.48 9.08 -0.64
N LYS A 226 18.10 7.90 -0.59
CA LYS A 226 17.94 6.88 -1.65
C LYS A 226 16.47 6.50 -1.87
N PHE A 227 15.69 6.47 -0.79
CA PHE A 227 14.28 6.15 -0.87
C PHE A 227 13.46 7.31 -1.46
N VAL A 228 13.78 8.56 -1.09
CA VAL A 228 13.24 9.78 -1.70
C VAL A 228 13.52 9.79 -3.21
N ASP A 229 14.78 9.65 -3.60
CA ASP A 229 15.20 9.63 -5.01
C ASP A 229 14.49 8.52 -5.80
N GLY A 230 14.29 7.35 -5.17
CA GLY A 230 13.55 6.24 -5.79
C GLY A 230 12.07 6.55 -6.04
N ILE A 231 11.42 7.29 -5.14
CA ILE A 231 10.01 7.71 -5.29
C ILE A 231 9.89 8.79 -6.36
N GLU A 232 10.78 9.78 -6.38
CA GLU A 232 10.79 10.82 -7.41
C GLU A 232 11.03 10.20 -8.79
N SER A 233 12.06 9.34 -8.90
CA SER A 233 12.38 8.68 -10.17
C SER A 233 11.24 7.80 -10.69
N ILE A 234 10.57 7.01 -9.85
CA ILE A 234 9.46 6.17 -10.34
C ILE A 234 8.25 7.01 -10.75
N TYR A 235 8.04 8.17 -10.13
CA TYR A 235 6.99 9.08 -10.54
C TYR A 235 7.33 9.79 -11.85
N GLU A 236 8.55 10.31 -12.00
CA GLU A 236 9.04 10.93 -13.23
C GLU A 236 8.88 9.99 -14.43
N ASP A 237 9.37 8.75 -14.30
CA ASP A 237 9.27 7.74 -15.37
C ASP A 237 7.82 7.37 -15.71
N SER A 238 6.87 7.62 -14.81
CA SER A 238 5.44 7.36 -15.05
C SER A 238 4.70 8.49 -15.77
N GLN A 239 5.37 9.64 -15.98
CA GLN A 239 4.83 10.77 -16.75
C GLN A 239 5.18 10.69 -18.25
N ASP A 240 6.16 9.86 -18.61
CA ASP A 240 6.68 9.74 -19.98
C ASP A 240 5.98 8.65 -20.83
N ASP A 241 4.97 7.97 -20.26
CA ASP A 241 4.10 6.94 -20.90
C ASP A 241 2.72 7.51 -21.30
#